data_AF-A0A8X6TGU1-F1
#
_entry.id   AF-A0A8X6TGU1-F1
#
_cell.length_a   1.000
_cell.length_b   1.000
_cell.length_c   1.000
_cell.angle_alpha   90.00
_cell.angle_beta   90.00
_cell.angle_gamma   90.00
#
_symmetry.space_group_name_H-M   'P 1'
#
loop_
_entity.id
_entity.type
_entity.pdbx_description
1 polymer ?
#
loop_
_entity_poly.entity_id
_entity_poly.type
_entity_poly.pdbx_seq_one_letter_code
_entity_poly.pdbx_strand_id
1 'polypeptide(L)' 'VCVADIQEYKGKHFVNQQQEEFGSENVIFSACDVTKESDYTSTFELTLKTFHKVDVLVNNAGILLEQDPHTLLSVNL' A
#
# COMPACT_ATOMS: atom_id res chain seq x y z
N VAL A 1 1.59 4.18 -10.17
CA VAL A 1 1.95 3.34 -9.00
C VAL A 1 1.06 3.74 -7.83
N CYS A 2 0.41 2.77 -7.19
CA CYS A 2 -0.27 2.97 -5.92
C CYS A 2 0.63 2.44 -4.81
N VAL A 3 1.05 3.29 -3.89
CA VAL A 3 1.83 2.91 -2.70
C VAL A 3 0.86 2.68 -1.56
N ALA A 4 0.75 1.44 -1.10
CA ALA A 4 -0.13 1.02 -0.02
C ALA A 4 0.71 0.72 1.24
N ASP A 5 0.46 1.44 2.33
CA ASP A 5 1.20 1.25 3.59
C ASP A 5 0.32 1.65 4.79
N ILE A 6 0.58 1.04 5.95
CA ILE A 6 -0.09 1.36 7.22
C ILE A 6 0.46 2.64 7.85
N GLN A 7 1.71 3.02 7.55
CA GLN A 7 2.36 4.22 8.08
C GLN A 7 2.05 5.45 7.23
N GLU A 8 0.84 5.98 7.37
CA GLU A 8 0.29 7.08 6.55
C GLU A 8 1.24 8.27 6.39
N TYR A 9 1.86 8.75 7.47
CA TYR A 9 2.78 9.90 7.40
C TYR A 9 4.00 9.61 6.51
N LYS A 10 4.65 8.45 6.70
CA LYS A 10 5.84 8.08 5.93
C LYS A 10 5.48 7.78 4.47
N GLY A 11 4.36 7.08 4.26
CA GLY A 11 3.87 6.76 2.92
C GLY A 11 3.53 8.00 2.11
N LYS A 12 2.81 8.97 2.71
CA LYS A 12 2.53 10.27 2.06
C LYS A 12 3.80 11.06 1.77
N HIS A 13 4.75 11.11 2.71
CA HIS A 13 6.03 11.77 2.48
C HIS A 13 6.77 11.15 1.30
N PHE A 14 6.89 9.81 1.27
CA PHE A 14 7.53 9.10 0.15
C PHE A 14 6.82 9.38 -1.18
N VAL A 15 5.49 9.27 -1.23
CA VAL A 15 4.72 9.57 -2.44
C VAL A 15 4.96 10.99 -2.92
N ASN A 16 4.95 11.99 -2.02
CA ASN A 16 5.22 13.38 -2.41
C ASN A 16 6.60 13.54 -3.07
N GLN A 17 7.63 12.88 -2.52
CA GLN A 17 8.98 12.89 -3.13
C GLN A 17 8.97 12.24 -4.52
N GLN A 18 8.30 11.11 -4.68
CA GLN A 18 8.20 10.44 -5.99
C GLN A 18 7.36 11.25 -6.99
N GLN A 19 6.36 11.99 -6.54
CA GLN A 19 5.53 12.84 -7.41
C GLN A 19 6.33 14.02 -8.00
N GLU A 20 7.37 14.50 -7.31
CA GLU A 20 8.28 15.53 -7.85
C GLU A 20 9.06 15.02 -9.08
N GLU A 21 9.40 13.73 -9.12
CA GLU A 21 10.15 13.11 -10.22
C GLU A 21 9.23 12.55 -11.32
N PHE A 22 8.12 11.91 -10.93
CA PHE A 22 7.28 11.13 -11.85
C PHE A 22 5.93 11.76 -12.16
N GLY A 23 5.54 12.86 -11.52
CA GLY A 23 4.24 13.51 -11.70
C GLY A 23 3.17 13.04 -10.70
N SER A 24 2.29 13.96 -10.30
CA SER A 24 1.29 13.73 -9.24
C SER A 24 0.18 12.76 -9.64
N GLU A 25 -0.09 12.61 -10.93
CA GLU A 25 -1.03 11.66 -11.51
C GLU A 25 -0.47 10.23 -11.60
N ASN A 26 0.85 10.05 -11.49
CA ASN A 26 1.50 8.77 -11.71
C ASN A 26 1.82 8.00 -10.42
N VAL A 27 1.81 8.67 -9.27
CA VAL A 27 2.09 8.04 -7.97
C VAL A 27 1.05 8.52 -6.95
N ILE A 28 0.35 7.59 -6.30
CA ILE A 28 -0.66 7.89 -5.27
C ILE A 28 -0.41 7.08 -4.00
N PHE A 29 -0.92 7.57 -2.87
CA PHE A 29 -0.87 6.88 -1.59
C PHE A 29 -2.24 6.30 -1.22
N SER A 30 -2.25 5.07 -0.68
CA SER A 30 -3.39 4.45 -0.03
C SER A 30 -2.99 4.01 1.38
N ALA A 31 -3.74 4.45 2.40
CA ALA A 31 -3.57 3.89 3.74
C ALA A 31 -4.12 2.46 3.74
N CYS A 32 -3.29 1.48 4.05
CA CYS A 32 -3.67 0.08 3.96
C CYS A 32 -3.04 -0.75 5.07
N ASP A 33 -3.87 -1.29 5.95
CA ASP A 33 -3.50 -2.42 6.81
C ASP A 33 -3.78 -3.72 6.06
N VAL A 34 -2.72 -4.43 5.64
CA VAL A 34 -2.84 -5.68 4.88
C VAL A 34 -3.49 -6.82 5.68
N THR A 35 -3.68 -6.67 6.99
CA THR A 35 -4.48 -7.64 7.77
C THR A 35 -5.98 -7.42 7.64
N LYS A 36 -6.42 -6.32 7.00
CA LYS A 36 -7.83 -5.93 6.83
C LYS A 36 -8.26 -6.00 5.37
N GLU A 37 -9.19 -6.90 5.06
CA GLU A 37 -9.76 -7.06 3.71
C GLU A 37 -10.45 -5.79 3.19
N SER A 38 -11.06 -5.00 4.08
CA SER A 38 -11.68 -3.71 3.74
C SER A 38 -10.69 -2.70 3.15
N ASP A 39 -9.46 -2.69 3.68
CA ASP A 39 -8.41 -1.76 3.28
C ASP A 39 -7.82 -2.19 1.94
N TYR A 40 -7.68 -3.51 1.73
CA TYR A 40 -7.35 -4.09 0.42
C TYR A 40 -8.35 -3.68 -0.65
N THR A 41 -9.63 -3.87 -0.38
CA THR A 41 -10.71 -3.54 -1.33
C THR A 41 -10.69 -2.04 -1.68
N SER A 42 -10.61 -1.19 -0.66
CA SER A 42 -10.54 0.27 -0.84
C SER A 42 -9.32 0.70 -1.66
N THR A 43 -8.16 0.06 -1.43
CA THR A 43 -6.92 0.33 -2.18
C THR A 43 -7.05 -0.06 -3.65
N PHE A 44 -7.66 -1.22 -3.94
CA PHE A 44 -7.92 -1.67 -5.31
C PHE A 44 -8.90 -0.75 -6.02
N GLU A 45 -10.00 -0.36 -5.38
CA GLU A 45 -10.97 0.58 -5.93
C GLU A 45 -10.33 1.94 -6.24
N LEU A 46 -9.53 2.48 -5.33
CA LEU A 46 -8.78 3.72 -5.55
C LEU A 46 -7.81 3.60 -6.74
N THR A 47 -7.11 2.48 -6.82
CA THR A 47 -6.13 2.20 -7.89
C THR A 47 -6.84 2.10 -9.24
N LEU A 48 -7.95 1.37 -9.31
CA LEU A 48 -8.76 1.23 -10.53
C LEU A 48 -9.43 2.55 -10.91
N LYS A 49 -9.90 3.35 -9.96
CA LYS A 49 -10.47 4.66 -10.24
C LYS A 49 -9.44 5.63 -10.82
N THR A 50 -8.20 5.56 -10.36
CA THR A 50 -7.12 6.47 -10.79
C THR A 50 -6.46 6.00 -12.08
N PHE A 51 -6.08 4.73 -12.16
CA PHE A 51 -5.25 4.17 -13.24
C PHE A 51 -6.03 3.28 -14.22
N HIS A 52 -7.31 3.01 -13.96
CA HIS A 52 -8.23 2.21 -14.80
C HIS A 52 -7.90 0.72 -14.91
N LYS A 53 -6.73 0.29 -14.44
CA LYS A 53 -6.28 -1.10 -14.45
C LYS A 53 -5.22 -1.34 -13.37
N VAL A 54 -4.97 -2.63 -13.09
CA VAL A 54 -3.84 -3.11 -12.30
C VAL A 54 -3.07 -4.11 -13.16
N ASP A 55 -1.85 -3.76 -13.54
CA ASP A 55 -1.01 -4.63 -14.36
C ASP A 55 -0.16 -5.59 -13.50
N VAL A 56 0.32 -5.11 -12.35
CA VAL A 56 1.21 -5.84 -11.44
C VAL A 56 0.84 -5.52 -10.00
N LEU A 57 0.78 -6.55 -9.15
CA LEU A 57 0.65 -6.44 -7.70
C LEU A 57 1.95 -6.93 -7.05
N VAL A 58 2.50 -6.16 -6.11
CA VAL A 58 3.72 -6.51 -5.38
C VAL A 58 3.41 -6.59 -3.88
N ASN A 59 3.33 -7.80 -3.34
CA ASN A 59 3.06 -8.05 -1.91
C ASN A 59 4.37 -7.93 -1.09
N ASN A 60 4.94 -6.73 -1.04
CA ASN A 60 6.21 -6.46 -0.36
C ASN A 60 6.05 -6.16 1.16
N ALA A 61 4.83 -5.94 1.64
CA ALA A 61 4.60 -5.70 3.07
C ALA A 61 5.04 -6.92 3.88
N GLY A 62 5.75 -6.68 4.98
CA GLY A 62 6.20 -7.76 5.84
C GLY A 62 6.72 -7.29 7.19
N ILE A 63 6.54 -8.13 8.19
CA ILE A 63 7.06 -7.92 9.55
C ILE A 63 7.81 -9.15 10.05
N LEU A 64 8.70 -8.91 11.01
CA LEU A 64 9.33 -9.95 11.81
C LEU A 64 8.98 -9.69 13.28
N LEU A 65 8.13 -10.55 13.85
CA LEU A 65 7.65 -10.45 15.22
C LEU A 65 7.51 -11.85 15.85
N GLU A 66 8.60 -12.34 16.43
CA GLU A 66 8.65 -13.70 17.01
C GLU A 66 7.72 -13.89 18.21
N GLN A 67 7.43 -12.81 18.92
CA GLN A 67 6.61 -12.81 20.14
C GLN A 67 5.12 -12.95 19.84
N ASP A 68 4.70 -12.65 18.61
CA ASP A 68 3.31 -12.77 18.15
C ASP A 68 3.26 -13.43 16.76
N PRO A 69 3.27 -14.78 16.71
CA PRO A 69 3.19 -15.53 15.47
C PRO A 69 1.89 -15.27 14.70
N HIS A 70 0.79 -14.94 15.39
CA HIS A 70 -0.49 -14.68 14.72
C HIS A 70 -0.39 -13.42 13.87
N THR A 71 0.10 -12.31 14.44
CA THR A 71 0.29 -11.07 13.66
C THR A 71 1.34 -11.23 12.56
N LEU A 72 2.44 -11.96 12.83
CA LEU A 72 3.44 -12.26 11.81
C LEU A 72 2.83 -12.97 10.60
N LEU A 73 2.01 -14.00 10.85
CA LEU A 73 1.33 -14.74 9.78
C LEU A 73 0.32 -13.85 9.06
N SER A 74 -0.55 -13.13 9.78
CA SER A 74 -1.60 -12.29 9.18
C SER A 74 -1.09 -11.18 8.26
N VAL A 75 0.15 -10.71 8.45
CA VAL A 75 0.76 -9.68 7.60
C VAL A 75 1.49 -10.29 6.40
N ASN A 76 2.14 -11.44 6.58
CA ASN A 76 3.05 -12.02 5.58
C ASN A 76 2.41 -13.08 4.68
N LEU A 77 1.22 -13.62 5.04
CA LEU A 77 0.51 -14.72 4.35
C LEU A 77 -0.99 -14.44 4.21
#